data_AF-A0A0L7KK29-F1
#
_entry.id   AF-A0A0L7KK29-F1
#
_cell.length_a   1.000
_cell.length_b   1.000
_cell.length_c   1.000
_cell.angle_alpha   90.00
_cell.angle_beta   90.00
_cell.angle_gamma   90.00
#
_symmetry.space_group_name_H-M   'P 1'
#
loop_
_entity.id
_entity.type
_entity.pdbx_description
1 polymer ?
#
loop_
_entity_poly.entity_id
_entity_poly.type
_entity_poly.pdbx_seq_one_letter_code
_entity_poly.pdbx_strand_id
1 'polypeptide(L)'
;MGPSPVPKYNNATNAKELLEDIGETVQKKVHAAALLRSGSALLGHLSKATFHTRQGVQASQVSDPCDLNYQYHTNVTGGFGKNNPCKNRPNVRFSDIYGGQCTDSKIRGNDTNNGGACAPLRRLFLCDHHLSHMEEHKINDIHNLLLEVSLAAKYEGESIVNNHPDKNSNGNKSGICTSLARSFADIGDIIRGKDLFIGYNEKDRKEKEKVQKNLKKIFRKIYEELKGAQTYYEDKDTDKNFFQLREDWWNANRKEVWKAITCKANDDDKYFREKNIQWKYVHC
;
A
#
# COMPACT_ATOMS: atom_id res chain seq x y z
N MET A 1 -30.75 16.86 -12.77
CA MET A 1 -30.05 15.87 -11.94
C MET A 1 -30.22 16.31 -10.49
N GLY A 2 -31.03 15.61 -9.70
CA GLY A 2 -31.19 15.95 -8.27
C GLY A 2 -29.88 15.72 -7.50
N PRO A 3 -29.67 16.40 -6.36
CA PRO A 3 -28.53 16.13 -5.51
C PRO A 3 -28.51 14.65 -5.13
N SER A 4 -27.35 14.00 -5.32
CA SER A 4 -27.16 12.63 -4.83
C SER A 4 -27.49 12.58 -3.34
N PRO A 5 -28.21 11.54 -2.86
CA PRO A 5 -28.56 11.43 -1.44
C PRO A 5 -27.29 11.54 -0.58
N VAL A 6 -27.33 12.43 0.41
CA VAL A 6 -26.25 12.53 1.39
C VAL A 6 -26.21 11.18 2.14
N PRO A 7 -25.06 10.48 2.16
CA PRO A 7 -24.96 9.23 2.88
C PRO A 7 -25.26 9.48 4.37
N LYS A 8 -26.22 8.74 4.92
CA LYS A 8 -26.52 8.77 6.36
C LYS A 8 -25.61 7.76 7.04
N TYR A 9 -24.72 8.23 7.92
CA TYR A 9 -23.78 7.38 8.66
C TYR A 9 -24.28 6.99 10.07
N ASN A 10 -25.54 7.27 10.37
CA ASN A 10 -26.10 7.21 11.73
C ASN A 10 -26.30 5.79 12.26
N ASN A 11 -26.04 4.75 11.45
CA ASN A 11 -26.27 3.35 11.82
C ASN A 11 -24.99 2.62 12.27
N ALA A 12 -23.81 3.26 12.17
CA ALA A 12 -22.56 2.62 12.54
C ALA A 12 -22.48 2.37 14.05
N THR A 13 -22.14 1.15 14.44
CA THR A 13 -22.07 0.70 15.83
C THR A 13 -20.71 0.95 16.49
N ASN A 14 -19.68 1.17 15.68
CA ASN A 14 -18.31 1.42 16.14
C ASN A 14 -17.51 2.27 15.13
N ALA A 15 -16.35 2.76 15.56
CA ALA A 15 -15.51 3.63 14.73
C ALA A 15 -15.00 2.95 13.44
N LYS A 16 -14.73 1.64 13.46
CA LYS A 16 -14.29 0.89 12.27
C LYS A 16 -15.38 0.92 11.21
N GLU A 17 -16.61 0.56 11.59
CA GLU A 17 -17.76 0.55 10.69
C GLU A 17 -18.05 1.93 10.09
N LEU A 18 -18.07 2.97 10.93
CA LEU A 18 -18.27 4.35 10.48
C LEU A 18 -17.23 4.78 9.43
N LEU A 19 -15.96 4.51 9.69
CA LEU A 19 -14.87 4.86 8.78
C LEU A 19 -14.89 4.02 7.49
N GLU A 20 -15.33 2.76 7.56
CA GLU A 20 -15.53 1.93 6.37
C GLU A 20 -16.66 2.44 5.47
N ASP A 21 -17.78 2.90 6.04
CA ASP A 21 -18.91 3.45 5.28
C ASP A 21 -18.54 4.75 4.56
N ILE A 22 -17.83 5.65 5.26
CA ILE A 22 -17.26 6.86 4.67
C ILE A 22 -16.25 6.45 3.58
N GLY A 23 -15.38 5.48 3.87
CA GLY A 23 -14.39 4.96 2.95
C GLY A 23 -14.98 4.39 1.67
N GLU A 24 -16.09 3.65 1.76
CA GLU A 24 -16.83 3.13 0.60
C GLU A 24 -17.38 4.27 -0.27
N THR A 25 -17.98 5.28 0.36
CA THR A 25 -18.49 6.45 -0.36
C THR A 25 -17.37 7.19 -1.09
N VAL A 26 -16.26 7.47 -0.39
CA VAL A 26 -15.09 8.13 -0.97
C VAL A 26 -14.52 7.29 -2.10
N GLN A 27 -14.36 5.98 -1.90
CA GLN A 27 -13.80 5.06 -2.90
C GLN A 27 -14.61 5.09 -4.20
N LYS A 28 -15.95 5.04 -4.14
CA LYS A 28 -16.80 5.11 -5.34
C LYS A 28 -16.58 6.41 -6.11
N LYS A 29 -16.54 7.54 -5.39
CA LYS A 29 -16.30 8.86 -5.99
C LYS A 29 -14.93 8.96 -6.66
N VAL A 30 -13.87 8.57 -5.95
CA VAL A 30 -12.51 8.67 -6.49
C VAL A 30 -12.24 7.66 -7.59
N HIS A 31 -12.87 6.48 -7.56
CA HIS A 31 -12.77 5.48 -8.62
C HIS A 31 -13.40 5.97 -9.93
N ALA A 32 -14.60 6.54 -9.87
CA ALA A 32 -15.23 7.14 -11.04
C ALA A 32 -14.38 8.29 -11.61
N ALA A 33 -13.86 9.16 -10.76
CA ALA A 33 -13.00 10.27 -11.19
C ALA A 33 -11.68 9.80 -11.82
N ALA A 34 -11.04 8.77 -11.25
CA ALA A 34 -9.80 8.21 -11.79
C ALA A 34 -10.01 7.54 -13.15
N LEU A 35 -11.14 6.82 -13.31
CA LEU A 35 -11.52 6.20 -14.58
C LEU A 35 -11.75 7.25 -15.68
N LEU A 36 -12.35 8.39 -15.34
CA LEU A 36 -12.55 9.49 -16.30
C LEU A 36 -11.23 10.12 -16.78
N ARG A 37 -10.23 10.26 -15.89
CA ARG A 37 -8.93 10.84 -16.24
C ARG A 37 -8.02 9.88 -17.01
N SER A 38 -7.88 8.66 -16.50
CA SER A 38 -6.92 7.70 -17.04
C SER A 38 -7.50 6.70 -18.04
N GLY A 39 -8.83 6.52 -18.07
CA GLY A 39 -9.52 5.43 -18.79
C GLY A 39 -9.15 4.07 -18.22
N SER A 40 -7.94 3.61 -18.53
CA SER A 40 -7.29 2.43 -17.96
C SER A 40 -5.76 2.49 -18.08
N ALA A 41 -5.21 3.66 -18.46
CA ALA A 41 -3.79 3.82 -18.77
C ALA A 41 -2.86 3.59 -17.56
N LEU A 42 -3.40 3.58 -16.34
CA LEU A 42 -2.66 3.35 -15.11
C LEU A 42 -2.80 1.91 -14.57
N LEU A 43 -3.55 1.05 -15.26
CA LEU A 43 -3.74 -0.34 -14.86
C LEU A 43 -2.47 -1.15 -15.15
N GLY A 44 -1.79 -1.58 -14.10
CA GLY A 44 -0.64 -2.46 -14.17
C GLY A 44 -1.05 -3.91 -14.41
N HIS A 45 -0.15 -4.68 -15.01
CA HIS A 45 -0.30 -6.12 -15.19
C HIS A 45 1.01 -6.79 -14.81
N LEU A 46 0.98 -7.67 -13.81
CA LEU A 46 2.19 -8.35 -13.33
C LEU A 46 2.90 -9.11 -14.45
N SER A 47 2.16 -9.75 -15.36
CA SER A 47 2.70 -10.52 -16.47
C SER A 47 3.45 -9.67 -17.50
N LYS A 48 3.23 -8.34 -17.51
CA LYS A 48 3.92 -7.38 -18.36
C LYS A 48 5.11 -6.70 -17.67
N ALA A 49 5.31 -6.92 -16.37
CA ALA A 49 6.50 -6.43 -15.68
C ALA A 49 7.75 -7.09 -16.27
N THR A 50 8.86 -6.35 -16.32
CA THR A 50 10.10 -6.78 -16.94
C THR A 50 11.29 -6.59 -15.99
N PHE A 51 12.29 -7.46 -16.11
CA PHE A 51 13.49 -7.45 -15.27
C PHE A 51 14.74 -7.36 -16.12
N HIS A 52 15.71 -6.57 -15.66
CA HIS A 52 17.04 -6.54 -16.25
C HIS A 52 17.89 -7.71 -15.69
N THR A 53 18.13 -8.71 -16.53
CA THR A 53 19.00 -9.85 -16.22
C THR A 53 20.32 -9.73 -16.97
N ARG A 54 21.28 -10.62 -16.65
CA ARG A 54 22.53 -10.75 -17.44
C ARG A 54 22.28 -11.15 -18.90
N GLN A 55 21.14 -11.76 -19.17
CA GLN A 55 20.74 -12.26 -20.50
C GLN A 55 19.85 -11.25 -21.26
N GLY A 56 19.64 -10.05 -20.69
CA GLY A 56 18.78 -9.00 -21.25
C GLY A 56 17.51 -8.78 -20.43
N VAL A 57 16.53 -8.12 -21.04
CA VAL A 57 15.24 -7.81 -20.41
C VAL A 57 14.32 -9.02 -20.53
N GLN A 58 13.85 -9.55 -19.40
CA GLN A 58 12.95 -10.70 -19.34
C GLN A 58 11.60 -10.29 -18.74
N ALA A 59 10.49 -10.70 -19.35
CA ALA A 59 9.17 -10.52 -18.78
C ALA A 59 8.95 -11.46 -17.58
N SER A 60 8.18 -11.01 -16.58
CA SER A 60 7.96 -11.78 -15.35
C SER A 60 7.24 -13.11 -15.60
N GLN A 61 6.30 -13.13 -16.55
CA GLN A 61 5.33 -14.22 -16.77
C GLN A 61 4.47 -14.56 -15.54
N VAL A 62 4.56 -13.78 -14.46
CA VAL A 62 3.78 -13.96 -13.24
C VAL A 62 2.46 -13.22 -13.39
N SER A 63 1.35 -13.94 -13.37
CA SER A 63 0.01 -13.34 -13.35
C SER A 63 -0.57 -13.24 -11.94
N ASP A 64 -0.21 -14.17 -11.05
CA ASP A 64 -0.71 -14.17 -9.67
C ASP A 64 0.30 -13.52 -8.72
N PRO A 65 -0.08 -12.47 -7.96
CA PRO A 65 0.80 -11.87 -6.98
C PRO A 65 1.26 -12.85 -5.90
N CYS A 66 0.51 -13.92 -5.65
CA CYS A 66 0.89 -14.95 -4.69
C CYS A 66 2.09 -15.79 -5.15
N ASP A 67 2.43 -15.77 -6.44
CA ASP A 67 3.62 -16.45 -6.99
C ASP A 67 4.87 -15.56 -6.99
N LEU A 68 4.74 -14.27 -6.64
CA LEU A 68 5.88 -13.34 -6.60
C LEU A 68 6.92 -13.76 -5.56
N ASN A 69 8.20 -13.72 -5.90
CA ASN A 69 9.29 -14.05 -5.00
C ASN A 69 10.35 -12.97 -5.12
N TYR A 70 10.67 -12.27 -4.03
CA TYR A 70 11.61 -11.14 -4.09
C TYR A 70 13.03 -11.55 -4.53
N GLN A 71 13.37 -12.84 -4.48
CA GLN A 71 14.65 -13.35 -4.95
C GLN A 71 14.77 -13.39 -6.47
N TYR A 72 13.63 -13.48 -7.18
CA TYR A 72 13.58 -13.72 -8.63
C TYR A 72 12.78 -12.65 -9.38
N HIS A 73 11.73 -12.12 -8.76
CA HIS A 73 10.75 -11.24 -9.36
C HIS A 73 10.92 -9.82 -8.79
N THR A 74 12.04 -9.14 -9.07
CA THR A 74 12.27 -7.74 -8.66
C THR A 74 13.32 -7.07 -9.54
N ASN A 75 13.19 -5.75 -9.71
CA ASN A 75 14.20 -4.87 -10.30
C ASN A 75 15.18 -4.28 -9.26
N VAL A 76 14.97 -4.54 -7.97
CA VAL A 76 15.87 -4.11 -6.89
C VAL A 76 17.09 -5.03 -6.84
N THR A 77 18.09 -4.73 -7.66
CA THR A 77 19.33 -5.50 -7.75
C THR A 77 20.46 -4.80 -7.00
N GLY A 78 20.96 -5.34 -5.89
CA GLY A 78 22.07 -4.66 -5.18
C GLY A 78 22.77 -5.45 -4.08
N GLY A 79 22.56 -6.77 -4.02
CA GLY A 79 23.12 -7.66 -3.01
C GLY A 79 22.64 -7.35 -1.59
N PHE A 80 23.22 -8.06 -0.61
CA PHE A 80 23.05 -7.80 0.84
C PHE A 80 21.60 -7.79 1.35
N GLY A 81 20.67 -8.43 0.62
CA GLY A 81 19.26 -8.50 0.98
C GLY A 81 18.47 -7.22 0.73
N LYS A 82 18.97 -6.28 -0.08
CA LYS A 82 18.23 -5.05 -0.46
C LYS A 82 16.90 -5.34 -1.14
N ASN A 83 16.78 -6.49 -1.80
CA ASN A 83 15.55 -6.94 -2.44
C ASN A 83 14.51 -7.52 -1.46
N ASN A 84 14.89 -7.86 -0.23
CA ASN A 84 13.95 -8.47 0.73
C ASN A 84 13.08 -7.38 1.38
N PRO A 85 11.73 -7.42 1.22
CA PRO A 85 10.83 -6.40 1.77
C PRO A 85 10.89 -6.24 3.29
N CYS A 86 11.13 -7.32 4.03
CA CYS A 86 11.15 -7.34 5.50
C CYS A 86 12.58 -7.30 6.08
N LYS A 87 13.62 -7.06 5.27
CA LYS A 87 15.01 -7.07 5.75
C LYS A 87 15.22 -6.06 6.87
N ASN A 88 15.85 -6.50 7.95
CA ASN A 88 16.12 -5.70 9.16
C ASN A 88 14.86 -5.11 9.83
N ARG A 89 13.66 -5.63 9.53
CA ARG A 89 12.43 -5.28 10.23
C ARG A 89 12.24 -6.25 11.41
N PRO A 90 12.01 -5.75 12.64
CA PRO A 90 11.63 -6.60 13.77
C PRO A 90 10.37 -7.42 13.50
N ASN A 91 10.34 -8.65 14.01
CA ASN A 91 9.15 -9.52 13.94
C ASN A 91 8.03 -9.09 14.90
N VAL A 92 8.32 -8.21 15.87
CA VAL A 92 7.32 -7.73 16.84
C VAL A 92 6.39 -6.72 16.17
N ARG A 93 5.22 -7.21 15.70
CA ARG A 93 4.17 -6.39 15.06
C ARG A 93 3.05 -6.03 16.04
N PHE A 94 2.80 -6.91 17.02
CA PHE A 94 1.74 -6.82 18.01
C PHE A 94 2.37 -7.01 19.39
N SER A 95 2.51 -5.92 20.14
CA SER A 95 3.03 -5.95 21.52
C SER A 95 1.97 -5.40 22.46
N ASP A 96 1.83 -6.07 23.60
CA ASP A 96 1.09 -5.65 24.78
C ASP A 96 1.93 -4.73 25.69
N ILE A 97 3.26 -4.72 25.53
CA ILE A 97 4.21 -3.95 26.34
C ILE A 97 4.64 -2.65 25.64
N TYR A 98 4.90 -2.70 24.33
CA TYR A 98 5.43 -1.56 23.59
C TYR A 98 4.35 -0.79 22.85
N GLY A 99 4.29 0.52 23.10
CA GLY A 99 3.40 1.45 22.41
C GLY A 99 3.94 1.96 21.06
N GLY A 100 3.05 2.56 20.28
CA GLY A 100 3.39 3.27 19.04
C GLY A 100 4.26 4.52 19.25
N GLN A 101 4.65 5.18 18.16
CA GLN A 101 5.41 6.43 18.20
C GLN A 101 4.51 7.62 17.89
N CYS A 102 4.52 8.62 18.77
CA CYS A 102 3.63 9.78 18.70
C CYS A 102 4.36 11.13 18.68
N THR A 103 5.69 11.15 18.67
CA THR A 103 6.43 12.42 18.74
C THR A 103 6.48 13.12 17.38
N ASP A 104 6.59 14.44 17.40
CA ASP A 104 6.89 15.32 16.26
C ASP A 104 8.14 14.89 15.47
N SER A 105 9.14 14.37 16.17
CA SER A 105 10.35 13.82 15.56
C SER A 105 10.17 12.46 14.86
N LYS A 106 8.99 11.83 14.97
CA LYS A 106 8.67 10.52 14.34
C LYS A 106 7.47 10.61 13.40
N ILE A 107 6.63 11.63 13.54
CA ILE A 107 5.39 11.79 12.77
C ILE A 107 5.30 13.21 12.21
N ARG A 108 5.16 13.32 10.88
CA ARG A 108 4.98 14.59 10.19
C ARG A 108 3.66 15.23 10.63
N GLY A 109 3.73 16.50 11.04
CA GLY A 109 2.56 17.30 11.41
C GLY A 109 2.15 17.16 12.88
N ASN A 110 2.84 16.32 13.66
CA ASN A 110 2.67 16.33 15.11
C ASN A 110 3.33 17.56 15.72
N ASP A 111 2.70 18.07 16.77
CA ASP A 111 3.15 19.21 17.55
C ASP A 111 3.02 18.85 19.03
N THR A 112 4.06 19.14 19.81
CA THR A 112 4.09 18.85 21.25
C THR A 112 3.01 19.58 22.04
N ASN A 113 2.50 20.71 21.53
CA ASN A 113 1.52 21.55 22.20
C ASN A 113 0.07 21.26 21.77
N ASN A 114 -0.13 20.82 20.52
CA ASN A 114 -1.45 20.68 19.91
C ASN A 114 -1.89 19.23 19.71
N GLY A 115 -1.05 18.27 20.10
CA GLY A 115 -1.29 16.85 19.90
C GLY A 115 -0.99 16.40 18.47
N GLY A 116 -1.26 15.13 18.18
CA GLY A 116 -0.95 14.54 16.89
C GLY A 116 -1.34 13.07 16.75
N ALA A 117 -0.83 12.43 15.69
CA ALA A 117 -1.09 11.02 15.39
C ALA A 117 -0.04 10.10 16.04
N CYS A 118 -0.39 8.82 16.21
CA CYS A 118 0.53 7.79 16.68
C CYS A 118 0.69 6.69 15.62
N ALA A 119 1.92 6.41 15.19
CA ALA A 119 2.20 5.26 14.34
C ALA A 119 2.24 3.96 15.18
N PRO A 120 1.37 2.96 14.90
CA PRO A 120 1.38 1.69 15.61
C PRO A 120 2.61 0.83 15.26
N LEU A 121 2.98 -0.15 16.10
CA LEU A 121 4.12 -1.07 15.85
C LEU A 121 4.05 -1.74 14.47
N ARG A 122 2.83 -2.11 14.06
CA ARG A 122 2.54 -2.61 12.72
C ARG A 122 3.03 -1.65 11.62
N ARG A 123 2.79 -0.33 11.74
CA ARG A 123 3.30 0.65 10.77
C ARG A 123 4.82 0.81 10.87
N LEU A 124 5.35 0.89 12.10
CA LEU A 124 6.77 1.13 12.38
C LEU A 124 7.70 0.16 11.62
N PHE A 125 7.35 -1.13 11.59
CA PHE A 125 8.19 -2.17 10.99
C PHE A 125 7.62 -2.80 9.72
N LEU A 126 6.80 -2.03 8.97
CA LEU A 126 6.19 -2.47 7.72
C LEU A 126 7.25 -2.97 6.71
N CYS A 127 6.93 -4.04 5.99
CA CYS A 127 7.84 -4.66 5.02
C CYS A 127 7.96 -3.86 3.70
N ASP A 128 8.64 -2.72 3.76
CA ASP A 128 8.90 -1.80 2.64
C ASP A 128 10.39 -1.57 2.35
N HIS A 129 11.28 -2.39 2.91
CA HIS A 129 12.72 -2.14 2.86
C HIS A 129 13.25 -1.98 1.43
N HIS A 130 12.85 -2.87 0.52
CA HIS A 130 13.30 -2.86 -0.87
C HIS A 130 12.82 -1.64 -1.65
N LEU A 131 11.71 -1.01 -1.24
CA LEU A 131 11.22 0.22 -1.87
C LEU A 131 12.23 1.37 -1.77
N SER A 132 13.06 1.39 -0.71
CA SER A 132 14.13 2.39 -0.53
C SER A 132 15.31 2.21 -1.49
N HIS A 133 15.35 1.07 -2.19
CA HIS A 133 16.39 0.66 -3.14
C HIS A 133 15.89 0.60 -4.58
N MET A 134 14.65 1.05 -4.85
CA MET A 134 14.16 1.22 -6.21
C MET A 134 14.95 2.28 -6.97
N GLU A 135 15.13 2.06 -8.26
CA GLU A 135 15.85 2.97 -9.15
C GLU A 135 14.97 3.28 -10.36
N GLU A 136 14.80 4.57 -10.66
CA GLU A 136 13.84 5.04 -11.67
C GLU A 136 14.18 4.61 -13.11
N HIS A 137 15.38 4.09 -13.36
CA HIS A 137 15.78 3.59 -14.67
C HIS A 137 15.51 2.10 -14.86
N LYS A 138 15.18 1.37 -13.78
CA LYS A 138 14.76 -0.03 -13.81
C LYS A 138 13.27 -0.19 -13.54
N ILE A 139 12.68 0.76 -12.82
CA ILE A 139 11.27 0.79 -12.45
C ILE A 139 10.72 2.12 -12.96
N ASN A 140 10.38 2.17 -14.24
CA ASN A 140 9.93 3.39 -14.94
C ASN A 140 8.49 3.32 -15.45
N ASP A 141 7.87 2.14 -15.44
CA ASP A 141 6.52 1.92 -15.92
C ASP A 141 5.55 1.44 -14.82
N ILE A 142 4.25 1.44 -15.15
CA ILE A 142 3.17 1.06 -14.24
C ILE A 142 3.18 -0.43 -13.84
N HIS A 143 3.71 -1.32 -14.68
CA HIS A 143 3.75 -2.76 -14.47
C HIS A 143 4.87 -3.12 -13.47
N ASN A 144 6.06 -2.55 -13.68
CA ASN A 144 7.20 -2.70 -12.79
C ASN A 144 6.93 -2.10 -11.41
N LEU A 145 6.28 -0.93 -11.33
CA LEU A 145 5.87 -0.37 -10.04
C LEU A 145 4.84 -1.28 -9.33
N LEU A 146 3.86 -1.81 -10.06
CA LEU A 146 2.85 -2.72 -9.48
C LEU A 146 3.51 -3.94 -8.85
N LEU A 147 4.50 -4.49 -9.53
CA LEU A 147 5.24 -5.65 -9.07
C LEU A 147 5.99 -5.39 -7.76
N GLU A 148 6.74 -4.29 -7.65
CA GLU A 148 7.46 -3.96 -6.42
C GLU A 148 6.53 -3.67 -5.24
N VAL A 149 5.39 -3.03 -5.50
CA VAL A 149 4.35 -2.79 -4.48
C VAL A 149 3.67 -4.10 -4.07
N SER A 150 3.43 -5.00 -5.01
CA SER A 150 2.83 -6.32 -4.72
C SER A 150 3.77 -7.20 -3.90
N LEU A 151 5.09 -7.12 -4.12
CA LEU A 151 6.08 -7.74 -3.24
C LEU A 151 6.00 -7.19 -1.81
N ALA A 152 5.94 -5.86 -1.64
CA ALA A 152 5.79 -5.25 -0.32
C ALA A 152 4.54 -5.78 0.38
N ALA A 153 3.41 -5.78 -0.32
CA ALA A 153 2.12 -6.25 0.16
C ALA A 153 2.15 -7.74 0.54
N LYS A 154 2.66 -8.61 -0.33
CA LYS A 154 2.73 -10.05 -0.08
C LYS A 154 3.50 -10.39 1.19
N TYR A 155 4.71 -9.87 1.31
CA TYR A 155 5.59 -10.21 2.44
C TYR A 155 5.17 -9.49 3.73
N GLU A 156 4.56 -8.31 3.64
CA GLU A 156 3.86 -7.69 4.77
C GLU A 156 2.71 -8.57 5.25
N GLY A 157 1.87 -9.06 4.33
CA GLY A 157 0.74 -9.93 4.65
C GLY A 157 1.18 -11.22 5.34
N GLU A 158 2.20 -11.88 4.79
CA GLU A 158 2.82 -13.06 5.39
C GLU A 158 3.35 -12.77 6.80
N SER A 159 4.05 -11.64 7.00
CA SER A 159 4.55 -11.22 8.31
C SER A 159 3.41 -11.00 9.31
N ILE A 160 2.32 -10.36 8.90
CA ILE A 160 1.15 -10.13 9.73
C ILE A 160 0.50 -11.44 10.15
N VAL A 161 0.16 -12.31 9.20
CA VAL A 161 -0.50 -13.60 9.48
C VAL A 161 0.37 -14.44 10.41
N ASN A 162 1.68 -14.52 10.14
CA ASN A 162 2.58 -15.39 10.90
C ASN A 162 2.80 -14.95 12.35
N ASN A 163 2.67 -13.66 12.64
CA ASN A 163 2.90 -13.09 13.97
C ASN A 163 1.60 -12.63 14.65
N HIS A 164 0.42 -12.86 14.05
CA HIS A 164 -0.84 -12.39 14.61
C HIS A 164 -1.21 -13.16 15.89
N PRO A 165 -1.70 -12.50 16.95
CA PRO A 165 -2.17 -13.16 18.17
C PRO A 165 -3.23 -14.24 17.89
N ASP A 166 -4.14 -13.97 16.96
CA ASP A 166 -5.23 -14.89 16.58
C ASP A 166 -4.81 -16.02 15.63
N LYS A 167 -3.53 -16.14 15.24
CA LYS A 167 -3.08 -17.13 14.23
C LYS A 167 -3.52 -18.56 14.56
N ASN A 168 -3.40 -18.94 15.84
CA ASN A 168 -3.74 -20.27 16.36
C ASN A 168 -5.12 -20.30 17.05
N SER A 169 -5.93 -19.25 16.90
CA SER A 169 -7.28 -19.23 17.46
C SER A 169 -8.18 -20.20 16.70
N ASN A 170 -8.96 -21.00 17.44
CA ASN A 170 -9.99 -21.88 16.88
C ASN A 170 -11.29 -21.12 16.56
N GLY A 171 -11.37 -19.83 16.90
CA GLY A 171 -12.52 -18.96 16.67
C GLY A 171 -12.39 -18.11 15.39
N ASN A 172 -13.21 -17.06 15.30
CA ASN A 172 -13.19 -16.13 14.18
C ASN A 172 -11.85 -15.35 14.11
N LYS A 173 -11.11 -15.52 13.01
CA LYS A 173 -9.82 -14.86 12.74
C LYS A 173 -9.94 -13.48 12.06
N SER A 174 -11.09 -12.82 12.17
CA SER A 174 -11.35 -11.48 11.61
C SER A 174 -10.34 -10.40 12.03
N GLY A 175 -9.64 -10.59 13.16
CA GLY A 175 -8.53 -9.76 13.60
C GLY A 175 -7.38 -9.73 12.57
N ILE A 176 -7.09 -10.88 11.94
CA ILE A 176 -6.07 -10.99 10.89
C ILE A 176 -6.45 -10.12 9.69
N CYS A 177 -7.65 -10.29 9.12
CA CYS A 177 -8.06 -9.44 7.99
C CYS A 177 -8.11 -7.95 8.38
N THR A 178 -8.46 -7.62 9.63
CA THR A 178 -8.44 -6.23 10.11
C THR A 178 -7.01 -5.67 10.13
N SER A 179 -6.04 -6.46 10.59
CA SER A 179 -4.62 -6.09 10.57
C SER A 179 -4.07 -5.97 9.14
N LEU A 180 -4.46 -6.86 8.24
CA LEU A 180 -4.12 -6.79 6.81
C LEU A 180 -4.71 -5.53 6.14
N ALA A 181 -5.98 -5.21 6.41
CA ALA A 181 -6.63 -3.98 5.93
C ALA A 181 -5.90 -2.71 6.38
N ARG A 182 -5.40 -2.69 7.62
CA ARG A 182 -4.60 -1.58 8.14
C ARG A 182 -3.23 -1.48 7.44
N SER A 183 -2.53 -2.59 7.22
CA SER A 183 -1.26 -2.59 6.46
C SER A 183 -1.45 -2.21 4.99
N PHE A 184 -2.55 -2.63 4.38
CA PHE A 184 -2.92 -2.22 3.03
C PHE A 184 -3.14 -0.71 2.91
N ALA A 185 -3.84 -0.10 3.89
CA ALA A 185 -4.03 1.35 3.93
C ALA A 185 -2.69 2.09 4.06
N ASP A 186 -1.80 1.63 4.94
CA ASP A 186 -0.46 2.22 5.12
C ASP A 186 0.38 2.13 3.85
N ILE A 187 0.42 0.97 3.18
CA ILE A 187 1.11 0.82 1.88
C ILE A 187 0.53 1.83 0.89
N GLY A 188 -0.80 1.94 0.83
CA GLY A 188 -1.47 2.93 0.00
C GLY A 188 -1.04 4.36 0.30
N ASP A 189 -0.95 4.75 1.58
CA ASP A 189 -0.50 6.09 1.97
C ASP A 189 0.98 6.33 1.66
N ILE A 190 1.85 5.32 1.76
CA ILE A 190 3.24 5.40 1.29
C ILE A 190 3.27 5.66 -0.21
N ILE A 191 2.53 4.87 -1.00
CA ILE A 191 2.49 5.00 -2.47
C ILE A 191 1.85 6.31 -2.92
N ARG A 192 0.92 6.87 -2.15
CA ARG A 192 0.25 8.16 -2.45
C ARG A 192 0.98 9.39 -1.90
N GLY A 193 2.02 9.21 -1.08
CA GLY A 193 2.76 10.30 -0.45
C GLY A 193 2.01 10.97 0.71
N LYS A 194 1.08 10.23 1.32
CA LYS A 194 0.23 10.66 2.44
C LYS A 194 0.67 10.09 3.79
N ASP A 195 1.57 9.12 3.78
CA ASP A 195 2.09 8.54 5.01
C ASP A 195 2.79 9.58 5.88
N LEU A 196 2.45 9.57 7.17
CA LEU A 196 2.93 10.57 8.14
C LEU A 196 4.19 10.10 8.88
N PHE A 197 4.53 8.81 8.83
CA PHE A 197 5.63 8.26 9.61
C PHE A 197 6.99 8.57 8.97
N ILE A 198 7.79 9.40 9.64
CA ILE A 198 9.09 9.83 9.12
C ILE A 198 10.24 8.89 9.48
N GLY A 199 10.04 7.91 10.36
CA GLY A 199 11.03 6.87 10.68
C GLY A 199 11.37 6.76 12.17
N TYR A 200 11.68 5.53 12.61
CA TYR A 200 11.89 5.23 14.04
C TYR A 200 13.27 5.68 14.54
N ASN A 201 14.28 5.64 13.69
CA ASN A 201 15.64 6.10 13.97
C ASN A 201 16.23 6.74 12.71
N GLU A 202 17.47 7.24 12.79
CA GLU A 202 18.11 7.95 11.68
C GLU A 202 18.22 7.09 10.41
N LYS A 203 18.54 5.80 10.55
CA LYS A 203 18.64 4.87 9.42
C LYS A 203 17.29 4.69 8.75
N ASP A 204 16.25 4.39 9.53
CA ASP A 204 14.89 4.19 9.02
C ASP A 204 14.34 5.47 8.37
N ARG A 205 14.63 6.64 8.95
CA ARG A 205 14.26 7.94 8.36
C ARG A 205 14.88 8.14 6.98
N LYS A 206 16.19 7.86 6.84
CA LYS A 206 16.88 7.89 5.54
C LYS A 206 16.28 6.89 4.54
N GLU A 207 15.80 5.73 5.00
CA GLU A 207 15.10 4.76 4.14
C GLU A 207 13.74 5.31 3.67
N LYS A 208 12.90 5.86 4.57
CA LYS A 208 11.58 6.42 4.20
C LYS A 208 11.70 7.63 3.27
N GLU A 209 12.68 8.50 3.50
CA GLU A 209 13.01 9.61 2.61
C GLU A 209 13.39 9.12 1.20
N LYS A 210 14.22 8.06 1.12
CA LYS A 210 14.56 7.42 -0.16
C LYS A 210 13.34 6.83 -0.85
N VAL A 211 12.46 6.15 -0.12
CA VAL A 211 11.19 5.61 -0.68
C VAL A 211 10.40 6.73 -1.35
N GLN A 212 10.15 7.84 -0.66
CA GLN A 212 9.39 8.95 -1.25
C GLN A 212 10.12 9.61 -2.42
N LYS A 213 11.45 9.79 -2.35
CA LYS A 213 12.25 10.34 -3.46
C LYS A 213 12.22 9.44 -4.69
N ASN A 214 12.34 8.13 -4.50
CA ASN A 214 12.29 7.15 -5.58
C ASN A 214 10.90 7.15 -6.21
N LEU A 215 9.83 7.09 -5.40
CA LEU A 215 8.45 7.16 -5.90
C LEU A 215 8.22 8.44 -6.73
N LYS A 216 8.64 9.62 -6.26
CA LYS A 216 8.54 10.87 -7.05
C LYS A 216 9.21 10.73 -8.43
N LYS A 217 10.41 10.17 -8.49
CA LYS A 217 11.15 9.97 -9.75
C LYS A 217 10.49 8.94 -10.67
N ILE A 218 10.00 7.84 -10.12
CA ILE A 218 9.29 6.78 -10.84
C ILE A 218 7.98 7.33 -11.43
N PHE A 219 7.19 8.05 -10.63
CA PHE A 219 5.95 8.65 -11.11
C PHE A 219 6.16 9.74 -12.15
N ARG A 220 7.29 10.46 -12.10
CA ARG A 220 7.70 11.34 -13.21
C ARG A 220 7.95 10.56 -14.51
N LYS A 221 8.58 9.39 -14.43
CA LYS A 221 8.81 8.52 -15.61
C LYS A 221 7.50 7.96 -16.16
N ILE A 222 6.63 7.46 -15.29
CA ILE A 222 5.28 7.03 -15.66
C ILE A 222 4.52 8.18 -16.32
N TYR A 223 4.59 9.39 -15.76
CA TYR A 223 3.98 10.58 -16.34
C TYR A 223 4.51 10.84 -17.76
N GLU A 224 5.83 10.85 -17.97
CA GLU A 224 6.47 11.04 -19.28
C GLU A 224 6.01 10.01 -20.32
N GLU A 225 5.64 8.79 -19.91
CA GLU A 225 5.19 7.71 -20.79
C GLU A 225 3.67 7.70 -21.06
N LEU A 226 2.88 8.48 -20.31
CA LEU A 226 1.42 8.57 -20.50
C LEU A 226 1.06 9.28 -21.81
N LYS A 227 0.77 8.52 -22.87
CA LYS A 227 0.30 9.07 -24.15
C LYS A 227 -1.09 9.68 -24.00
N GLY A 228 -1.20 11.01 -24.12
CA GLY A 228 -2.48 11.75 -24.15
C GLY A 228 -3.13 12.03 -22.79
N ALA A 229 -2.90 11.19 -21.77
CA ALA A 229 -3.47 11.38 -20.43
C ALA A 229 -2.66 12.36 -19.54
N GLN A 230 -1.45 12.76 -19.96
CA GLN A 230 -0.59 13.70 -19.23
C GLN A 230 -1.30 15.00 -18.84
N THR A 231 -2.18 15.52 -19.70
CA THR A 231 -2.91 16.77 -19.47
C THR A 231 -3.77 16.75 -18.20
N TYR A 232 -4.24 15.57 -17.78
CA TYR A 232 -5.00 15.40 -16.53
C TYR A 232 -4.12 15.35 -15.27
N TYR A 233 -2.81 15.20 -15.45
CA TYR A 233 -1.84 14.98 -14.38
C TYR A 233 -0.72 16.02 -14.39
N GLU A 234 -0.92 17.15 -15.08
CA GLU A 234 0.02 18.25 -15.05
C GLU A 234 0.24 18.68 -13.61
N ASP A 235 1.47 18.47 -13.12
CA ASP A 235 1.78 18.71 -11.74
C ASP A 235 2.17 20.16 -11.52
N LYS A 236 1.26 20.89 -10.86
CA LYS A 236 1.43 22.29 -10.50
C LYS A 236 2.08 22.47 -9.13
N ASP A 237 2.38 21.38 -8.43
CA ASP A 237 3.15 21.41 -7.19
C ASP A 237 4.60 21.79 -7.46
N THR A 238 5.16 22.67 -6.62
CA THR A 238 6.57 23.06 -6.65
C THR A 238 7.49 21.84 -6.51
N ASP A 239 7.04 20.85 -5.76
CA ASP A 239 7.79 19.64 -5.42
C ASP A 239 7.67 18.50 -6.43
N LYS A 240 6.86 18.70 -7.48
CA LYS A 240 6.54 17.72 -8.54
C LYS A 240 6.25 16.32 -7.97
N ASN A 241 5.33 16.24 -7.01
CA ASN A 241 5.02 15.01 -6.27
C ASN A 241 3.99 14.10 -6.99
N PHE A 242 3.36 14.57 -8.04
CA PHE A 242 2.40 13.87 -8.88
C PHE A 242 1.21 13.30 -8.08
N PHE A 243 0.76 14.00 -7.04
CA PHE A 243 -0.25 13.49 -6.10
C PHE A 243 -1.48 12.91 -6.79
N GLN A 244 -2.03 13.60 -7.79
CA GLN A 244 -3.21 13.13 -8.51
C GLN A 244 -2.94 11.84 -9.31
N LEU A 245 -1.76 11.73 -9.93
CA LEU A 245 -1.34 10.53 -10.66
C LEU A 245 -1.10 9.35 -9.71
N ARG A 246 -0.48 9.60 -8.54
CA ARG A 246 -0.24 8.58 -7.51
C ARG A 246 -1.55 8.03 -6.94
N GLU A 247 -2.52 8.90 -6.68
CA GLU A 247 -3.88 8.52 -6.24
C GLU A 247 -4.60 7.63 -7.26
N ASP A 248 -4.57 8.03 -8.53
CA ASP A 248 -5.25 7.28 -9.59
C ASP A 248 -4.57 5.96 -9.90
N TRP A 249 -3.23 5.93 -9.86
CA TRP A 249 -2.47 4.69 -9.97
C TRP A 249 -2.79 3.73 -8.82
N TRP A 250 -2.83 4.22 -7.58
CA TRP A 250 -3.26 3.38 -6.45
C TRP A 250 -4.68 2.88 -6.68
N ASN A 251 -5.61 3.73 -7.10
CA ASN A 251 -6.99 3.34 -7.36
C ASN A 251 -7.11 2.23 -8.42
N ALA A 252 -6.36 2.36 -9.53
CA ALA A 252 -6.35 1.39 -10.61
C ALA A 252 -5.81 0.01 -10.16
N ASN A 253 -4.84 0.00 -9.26
CA ASN A 253 -4.07 -1.21 -8.92
C ASN A 253 -4.38 -1.81 -7.54
N ARG A 254 -5.11 -1.10 -6.68
CA ARG A 254 -5.35 -1.49 -5.28
C ARG A 254 -5.99 -2.88 -5.11
N LYS A 255 -6.72 -3.37 -6.11
CA LYS A 255 -7.30 -4.73 -6.09
C LYS A 255 -6.22 -5.80 -6.17
N GLU A 256 -5.23 -5.60 -7.04
CA GLU A 256 -4.11 -6.52 -7.19
C GLU A 256 -3.20 -6.50 -5.94
N VAL A 257 -2.98 -5.29 -5.38
CA VAL A 257 -2.24 -5.13 -4.12
C VAL A 257 -2.98 -5.77 -2.94
N TRP A 258 -4.33 -5.71 -2.94
CA TRP A 258 -5.14 -6.41 -1.95
C TRP A 258 -4.99 -7.93 -2.07
N LYS A 259 -5.08 -8.47 -3.29
CA LYS A 259 -4.81 -9.89 -3.55
C LYS A 259 -3.41 -10.31 -3.05
N ALA A 260 -2.40 -9.48 -3.28
CA ALA A 260 -1.04 -9.74 -2.81
C ALA A 260 -0.95 -9.84 -1.28
N ILE A 261 -1.51 -8.87 -0.54
CA ILE A 261 -1.41 -8.86 0.94
C ILE A 261 -2.22 -9.98 1.60
N THR A 262 -3.23 -10.56 0.92
CA THR A 262 -4.06 -11.63 1.46
C THR A 262 -3.61 -13.04 1.05
N CYS A 263 -2.52 -13.20 0.29
CA CYS A 263 -2.02 -14.51 -0.18
C CYS A 263 -1.76 -15.56 0.91
N LYS A 264 -1.59 -15.15 2.18
CA LYS A 264 -1.38 -16.06 3.33
C LYS A 264 -2.57 -16.10 4.29
N ALA A 265 -3.64 -15.37 4.01
CA ALA A 265 -4.88 -15.49 4.75
C ALA A 265 -5.54 -16.84 4.40
N ASN A 266 -6.08 -17.52 5.40
CA ASN A 266 -6.80 -18.79 5.23
C ASN A 266 -8.26 -18.52 4.81
N ASP A 267 -8.93 -19.51 4.22
CA ASP A 267 -10.35 -19.40 3.83
C ASP A 267 -11.29 -18.99 4.99
N ASP A 268 -10.91 -19.36 6.23
CA ASP A 268 -11.61 -18.99 7.46
C ASP A 268 -11.33 -17.56 7.96
N ASP A 269 -10.31 -16.90 7.42
CA ASP A 269 -10.01 -15.50 7.67
C ASP A 269 -11.00 -14.64 6.88
N LYS A 270 -12.11 -14.26 7.53
CA LYS A 270 -13.19 -13.48 6.92
C LYS A 270 -13.14 -12.03 7.36
N TYR A 271 -13.15 -11.12 6.39
CA TYR A 271 -13.28 -9.69 6.65
C TYR A 271 -14.75 -9.37 6.93
N PHE A 272 -15.07 -9.11 8.19
CA PHE A 272 -16.42 -8.80 8.61
C PHE A 272 -16.76 -7.33 8.34
N ARG A 273 -17.83 -7.11 7.58
CA ARG A 273 -18.56 -5.84 7.46
C ARG A 273 -20.04 -6.10 7.69
N GLU A 274 -20.64 -5.35 8.61
CA GLU A 274 -22.08 -5.37 8.80
C GLU A 274 -22.74 -4.55 7.67
N LYS A 275 -23.67 -5.15 6.94
CA LYS A 275 -24.57 -4.43 6.02
C LYS A 275 -25.98 -4.96 6.24
N ASN A 276 -26.92 -4.03 6.44
CA ASN A 276 -28.35 -4.25 6.70
C ASN A 276 -28.89 -5.61 6.19
N ILE A 277 -29.27 -6.48 7.14
CA ILE A 277 -30.11 -7.69 7.04
C ILE A 277 -29.63 -8.85 6.13
N GLN A 278 -28.44 -8.77 5.51
CA GLN A 278 -27.81 -9.98 4.93
C GLN A 278 -26.30 -9.99 5.15
N TRP A 279 -25.85 -10.93 6.00
CA TRP A 279 -24.46 -11.24 6.27
C TRP A 279 -23.72 -11.57 4.96
N LYS A 280 -22.78 -10.71 4.54
CA LYS A 280 -21.86 -11.02 3.44
C LYS A 280 -20.48 -11.24 4.00
N TYR A 281 -20.13 -12.51 4.20
CA TYR A 281 -18.75 -12.90 4.44
C TYR A 281 -17.94 -12.64 3.16
N VAL A 282 -16.94 -11.77 3.25
CA VAL A 282 -15.90 -11.66 2.23
C VAL A 282 -14.68 -12.32 2.85
N HIS A 283 -14.14 -13.36 2.21
CA HIS A 283 -12.78 -13.81 2.51
C HIS A 283 -11.84 -12.59 2.44
N CYS A 284 -10.76 -12.53 3.24
CA CYS A 284 -9.78 -11.49 2.95
C CYS A 284 -9.42 -11.59 1.44
#